data_AF-A0AAW6PCL5-F1
#
_entry.id   AF-A0AAW6PCL5-F1
#
_cell.length_a   1.000
_cell.length_b   1.000
_cell.length_c   1.000
_cell.angle_alpha   90.00
_cell.angle_beta   90.00
_cell.angle_gamma   90.00
#
_symmetry.space_group_name_H-M   'P 1'
#
loop_
_entity.id
_entity.type
_entity.pdbx_description
1 polymer ?
#
loop_
_entity_poly.entity_id
_entity_poly.type
_entity_poly.pdbx_seq_one_letter_code
_entity_poly.pdbx_strand_id
1 'polypeptide(L)'
;HGHVELFGLELQEQKSRTLALLLFAGLALLFALLLILGLSLLVLVLFWDSDRLAAVLGLCAFYALGGGLCAWRLYQLVDDDSSPFSATLEELARDREQLLP
;
A
#
# COMPACT_ATOMS: atom_id res chain seq x y z
N HIS A 1 -34.01 -12.73 13.60
CA HIS A 1 -33.71 -12.94 12.17
C HIS A 1 -33.41 -11.68 11.36
N GLY A 2 -33.67 -10.45 11.83
CA GLY A 2 -33.42 -9.23 11.04
C GLY A 2 -32.00 -8.62 11.08
N HIS A 3 -31.15 -8.97 12.07
CA HIS A 3 -29.84 -8.33 12.23
C HIS A 3 -28.76 -8.87 11.30
N VAL A 4 -28.84 -10.15 10.90
CA VAL A 4 -27.82 -10.81 10.07
C VAL A 4 -27.94 -10.38 8.60
N GLU A 5 -29.16 -10.16 8.11
CA GLU A 5 -29.39 -9.58 6.77
C GLU A 5 -28.99 -8.11 6.71
N LEU A 6 -29.27 -7.31 7.76
CA LEU A 6 -28.83 -5.91 7.81
C LEU A 6 -27.30 -5.80 7.82
N PHE A 7 -26.62 -6.60 8.65
CA PHE A 7 -25.15 -6.65 8.69
C PHE A 7 -24.55 -7.14 7.36
N GLY A 8 -25.18 -8.13 6.72
CA GLY A 8 -24.77 -8.62 5.41
C GLY A 8 -24.91 -7.55 4.33
N LEU A 9 -25.95 -6.72 4.41
CA LEU A 9 -26.20 -5.61 3.49
C LEU A 9 -25.20 -4.46 3.70
N GLU A 10 -24.97 -4.04 4.94
CA GLU A 10 -23.99 -2.99 5.30
C GLU A 10 -22.55 -3.42 4.95
N LEU A 11 -22.20 -4.70 5.16
CA LEU A 11 -20.92 -5.27 4.72
C LEU A 11 -20.79 -5.28 3.21
N GLN A 12 -21.85 -5.56 2.46
CA GLN A 12 -21.85 -5.51 1.00
C GLN A 12 -21.66 -4.08 0.49
N GLU A 13 -22.32 -3.12 1.12
CA GLU A 13 -22.26 -1.71 0.76
C GLU A 13 -20.85 -1.14 1.01
N GLN A 14 -20.25 -1.44 2.17
CA GLN A 14 -18.86 -1.06 2.47
C GLN A 14 -17.82 -1.83 1.62
N LYS A 15 -18.08 -3.10 1.29
CA LYS A 15 -17.18 -3.87 0.41
C LYS A 15 -17.10 -3.26 -0.97
N SER A 16 -18.21 -2.83 -1.57
CA SER A 16 -18.21 -2.35 -2.95
C SER A 16 -17.28 -1.14 -3.13
N ARG A 17 -17.35 -0.18 -2.19
CA ARG A 17 -16.54 1.04 -2.20
C ARG A 17 -15.09 0.75 -1.85
N THR A 18 -14.85 -0.15 -0.89
CA THR A 18 -13.50 -0.58 -0.50
C THR A 18 -12.80 -1.34 -1.63
N LEU A 19 -13.51 -2.24 -2.32
CA LEU A 19 -12.99 -2.97 -3.48
C LEU A 19 -12.69 -2.02 -4.64
N ALA A 20 -13.57 -1.06 -4.93
CA ALA A 20 -13.29 -0.04 -5.94
C ALA A 20 -12.03 0.77 -5.59
N LEU A 21 -11.89 1.21 -4.33
CA LEU A 21 -10.69 1.90 -3.86
C LEU A 21 -9.43 1.05 -3.99
N LEU A 22 -9.48 -0.25 -3.63
CA LEU A 22 -8.36 -1.18 -3.79
C LEU A 22 -8.01 -1.42 -5.26
N LEU A 23 -9.00 -1.51 -6.14
CA LEU A 23 -8.77 -1.63 -7.58
C LEU A 23 -8.11 -0.38 -8.14
N PHE A 24 -8.60 0.82 -7.80
CA PHE A 24 -7.99 2.08 -8.21
C PHE A 24 -6.59 2.25 -7.61
N ALA A 25 -6.38 1.89 -6.35
CA ALA A 25 -5.07 1.92 -5.71
C ALA A 25 -4.09 0.95 -6.39
N GLY A 26 -4.51 -0.28 -6.68
CA GLY A 26 -3.71 -1.26 -7.40
C GLY A 26 -3.39 -0.82 -8.83
N LEU A 27 -4.38 -0.24 -9.53
CA LEU A 27 -4.18 0.32 -10.87
C LEU A 27 -3.22 1.51 -10.84
N ALA A 28 -3.36 2.42 -9.87
CA ALA A 28 -2.44 3.53 -9.67
C ALA A 28 -1.02 3.04 -9.39
N LEU A 29 -0.87 2.01 -8.55
CA LEU A 29 0.43 1.40 -8.25
C LEU A 29 1.05 0.74 -9.49
N LEU A 30 0.25 0.07 -10.32
CA LEU A 30 0.68 -0.52 -11.58
C LEU A 30 1.17 0.57 -12.56
N PHE A 31 0.38 1.64 -12.76
CA PHE A 31 0.78 2.75 -13.61
C PHE A 31 2.04 3.44 -13.09
N ALA A 32 2.18 3.62 -11.78
CA ALA A 32 3.38 4.17 -11.17
C ALA A 32 4.61 3.29 -11.46
N LEU A 33 4.48 1.96 -11.32
CA LEU A 33 5.55 1.02 -11.65
C LEU A 33 5.95 1.09 -13.13
N LEU A 34 4.97 1.11 -14.04
CA LEU A 34 5.22 1.25 -15.48
C LEU A 34 5.91 2.59 -15.82
N LEU A 35 5.48 3.68 -15.19
CA LEU A 35 6.08 5.00 -15.38
C LEU A 35 7.55 5.02 -14.90
N ILE A 36 7.83 4.43 -13.74
CA ILE A 36 9.17 4.30 -13.17
C ILE A 36 10.08 3.48 -14.11
N LEU A 37 9.58 2.37 -14.65
CA LEU A 37 10.30 1.58 -15.65
C LEU A 37 10.54 2.41 -16.93
N GLY A 38 9.53 3.12 -17.42
CA GLY A 38 9.67 4.00 -18.58
C GLY A 38 10.72 5.10 -18.39
N LEU A 39 10.71 5.78 -17.25
CA LEU A 39 11.72 6.77 -16.86
C LEU A 39 13.11 6.16 -16.80
N SER A 40 13.24 4.93 -16.29
CA SER A 40 14.52 4.21 -16.26
C SER A 40 15.09 3.99 -17.65
N LEU A 41 14.26 3.46 -18.56
CA LEU A 41 14.66 3.24 -19.94
C LEU A 41 14.99 4.56 -20.62
N LEU A 42 14.18 5.61 -20.41
CA LEU A 42 14.42 6.92 -21.00
C LEU A 42 15.76 7.50 -20.55
N VAL A 43 16.09 7.42 -19.26
CA VAL A 43 17.41 7.84 -18.75
C VAL A 43 18.53 6.99 -19.35
N LEU A 44 18.36 5.66 -19.42
CA LEU A 44 19.36 4.79 -20.04
C LEU A 44 19.58 5.10 -21.52
N VAL A 45 18.53 5.40 -22.28
CA VAL A 45 18.60 5.76 -23.70
C VAL A 45 19.25 7.13 -23.90
N LEU A 46 18.88 8.13 -23.10
CA LEU A 46 19.46 9.48 -23.20
C LEU A 46 20.96 9.49 -22.89
N PHE A 47 21.40 8.72 -21.90
CA PHE A 47 22.79 8.67 -21.46
C PHE A 47 23.57 7.46 -22.01
N TRP A 48 23.00 6.77 -23.01
CA TRP A 48 23.58 5.56 -23.58
C TRP A 48 24.96 5.78 -24.20
N ASP A 49 25.24 6.94 -24.79
CA ASP A 49 26.47 7.13 -25.57
C ASP A 49 27.64 7.72 -24.76
N SER A 50 27.36 8.60 -23.79
CA SER A 50 28.40 9.33 -23.06
C SER A 50 28.74 8.72 -21.70
N ASP A 51 27.74 8.44 -20.86
CA ASP A 51 27.96 8.18 -19.44
C ASP A 51 26.97 7.15 -18.87
N ARG A 52 26.93 5.96 -19.48
CA ARG A 52 26.07 4.83 -19.03
C ARG A 52 26.21 4.56 -17.53
N LEU A 53 27.43 4.67 -17.00
CA LEU A 53 27.71 4.47 -15.58
C LEU A 53 27.07 5.55 -14.71
N ALA A 54 27.12 6.83 -15.12
CA ALA A 54 26.48 7.91 -14.39
C ALA A 54 24.95 7.76 -14.38
N ALA A 55 24.38 7.31 -15.50
CA ALA A 55 22.94 7.02 -15.60
C ALA A 55 22.51 5.90 -14.64
N VAL A 56 23.25 4.80 -14.61
CA VAL A 56 23.00 3.67 -13.70
C VAL A 56 23.18 4.09 -12.24
N LEU A 57 24.25 4.84 -11.92
CA LEU A 57 24.48 5.34 -10.57
C LEU A 57 23.38 6.31 -10.13
N GLY A 58 22.91 7.19 -11.02
CA GLY A 58 21.80 8.10 -10.77
C GLY A 58 20.50 7.34 -10.49
N LEU A 59 20.19 6.31 -11.28
CA LEU A 59 19.05 5.42 -11.03
C LEU A 59 19.16 4.71 -9.68
N CYS A 60 20.32 4.13 -9.38
CA CYS A 60 20.56 3.44 -8.11
C CYS A 60 20.38 4.38 -6.93
N ALA A 61 20.93 5.60 -6.98
CA ALA A 61 20.77 6.59 -5.94
C ALA A 61 19.29 6.99 -5.77
N PHE A 62 18.59 7.23 -6.88
CA PHE A 62 17.16 7.56 -6.86
C PHE A 62 16.31 6.45 -6.23
N TYR A 63 16.54 5.19 -6.62
CA TYR A 63 15.82 4.05 -6.05
C TYR A 63 16.20 3.75 -4.61
N ALA A 64 17.47 3.92 -4.23
CA ALA A 64 17.90 3.77 -2.85
C ALA A 64 17.25 4.82 -1.95
N LEU A 65 17.14 6.07 -2.39
CA LEU A 65 16.45 7.14 -1.65
C LEU A 65 14.94 6.87 -1.57
N GLY A 66 14.29 6.56 -2.69
CA GLY A 66 12.86 6.25 -2.71
C GLY A 66 12.51 5.03 -1.86
N GLY A 67 13.27 3.93 -2.02
CA GLY A 67 13.14 2.71 -1.24
C GLY A 67 13.45 2.93 0.24
N GLY A 68 14.48 3.71 0.56
CA GLY A 68 14.85 4.08 1.93
C GLY A 68 13.78 4.92 2.62
N LEU A 69 13.18 5.90 1.93
CA LEU A 69 12.06 6.68 2.45
C LEU A 69 10.82 5.81 2.67
N CYS A 70 10.48 4.93 1.73
CA CYS A 70 9.38 3.98 1.89
C CYS A 70 9.63 3.00 3.04
N ALA A 71 10.85 2.47 3.16
CA ALA A 71 11.24 1.59 4.25
C ALA A 71 11.23 2.31 5.60
N TRP A 72 11.68 3.57 5.65
CA TRP A 72 11.64 4.38 6.87
C TRP A 72 10.21 4.75 7.27
N ARG A 73 9.33 5.04 6.30
CA ARG A 73 7.90 5.24 6.57
C ARG A 73 7.24 3.96 7.01
N LEU A 74 7.53 2.83 6.37
CA LEU A 74 7.02 1.52 6.78
C LEU A 74 7.52 1.15 8.17
N TYR A 75 8.80 1.39 8.45
CA TYR A 75 9.39 1.20 9.77
C TYR A 75 8.68 2.07 10.79
N GLN A 76 8.46 3.36 10.52
CA GLN A 76 7.65 4.22 11.39
C GLN A 76 6.23 3.69 11.58
N LEU A 77 5.55 3.21 10.54
CA LEU A 77 4.19 2.66 10.66
C LEU A 77 4.12 1.33 11.42
N VAL A 78 5.23 0.59 11.48
CA VAL A 78 5.34 -0.69 12.18
C VAL A 78 5.88 -0.51 13.60
N ASP A 79 6.73 0.49 13.81
CA ASP A 79 7.34 0.90 15.10
C ASP A 79 6.41 1.84 15.89
N ASP A 80 5.56 2.63 15.22
CA ASP A 80 4.33 3.17 15.80
C ASP A 80 3.40 1.99 16.05
N ASP A 81 3.40 1.53 17.29
CA ASP A 81 2.53 0.51 17.89
C ASP A 81 1.04 0.96 17.93
N SER A 82 0.49 1.31 16.77
CA SER A 82 -0.95 1.43 16.54
C SER A 82 -1.26 0.69 15.25
N SER A 83 -1.20 -0.64 15.33
CA SER A 83 -1.90 -1.52 14.42
C SER A 83 -3.31 -0.94 14.18
N PRO A 84 -3.68 -0.52 12.95
CA PRO A 84 -5.04 -0.07 12.66
C PRO A 84 -6.08 -1.20 12.84
N PHE A 85 -5.61 -2.41 13.19
CA PHE A 85 -6.39 -3.58 13.53
C PHE A 85 -6.27 -4.00 14.99
N SER A 86 -5.40 -3.42 15.84
CA SER A 86 -5.35 -3.77 17.27
C SER A 86 -6.59 -3.23 17.97
N ALA A 87 -6.94 -1.96 17.75
CA ALA A 87 -8.20 -1.39 18.27
C ALA A 87 -9.42 -2.21 17.80
N THR A 88 -9.45 -2.62 16.52
CA THR A 88 -10.53 -3.42 15.95
C THR A 88 -10.56 -4.88 16.47
N LEU A 89 -9.40 -5.51 16.68
CA LEU A 89 -9.29 -6.86 17.25
C LEU A 89 -9.57 -6.88 18.74
N GLU A 90 -9.24 -5.80 19.45
CA GLU A 90 -9.47 -5.62 20.87
C GLU A 90 -10.96 -5.34 21.14
N GLU A 91 -11.63 -4.58 20.27
CA GLU A 91 -13.10 -4.50 20.23
C GLU A 91 -13.74 -5.88 19.93
N LEU A 92 -13.19 -6.65 18.97
CA LEU A 92 -13.71 -7.98 18.63
C LEU A 92 -13.48 -9.03 19.75
N ALA A 93 -12.41 -8.88 20.54
CA ALA A 93 -12.13 -9.71 21.71
C ALA A 93 -13.04 -9.36 22.89
N ARG A 94 -13.35 -8.06 23.08
CA ARG A 94 -14.30 -7.58 24.08
C ARG A 94 -15.71 -8.14 23.84
N ASP A 95 -16.14 -8.15 22.58
CA ASP A 95 -17.44 -8.69 22.17
C ASP A 95 -17.52 -10.22 22.36
N ARG A 96 -16.38 -10.92 22.21
CA ARG A 96 -16.24 -12.37 22.51
C ARG A 96 -16.40 -12.68 24.00
N GLU A 97 -15.90 -11.84 24.89
CA GLU A 97 -16.05 -12.02 26.34
C GLU A 97 -17.47 -11.67 26.81
N GLN A 98 -18.13 -10.72 26.16
CA GLN A 98 -19.55 -10.41 26.42
C GLN A 98 -20.53 -11.45 25.87
N LEU A 99 -20.10 -12.26 24.90
CA LEU A 99 -20.87 -13.40 24.35
C LEU A 99 -20.65 -14.73 25.09
N LEU A 100 -19.76 -14.77 26.09
CA LEU A 100 -19.56 -15.89 27.02
C LEU A 100 -19.53 -15.36 28.46
N PRO A 101 -20.67 -14.92 28.99
CA PRO A 101 -21.67 -15.84 29.56
C PRO A 101 -23.14 -15.59 29.17
#